data_AF-A0A2P4ULG1-F1
#
_entry.id   AF-A0A2P4ULG1-F1
#
_cell.length_a   1.000
_cell.length_b   1.000
_cell.length_c   1.000
_cell.angle_alpha   90.00
_cell.angle_beta   90.00
_cell.angle_gamma   90.00
#
_symmetry.space_group_name_H-M   'P 1'
#
loop_
_entity.id
_entity.type
_entity.pdbx_description
1 polymer ?
#
loop_
_entity_poly.entity_id
_entity_poly.type
_entity_poly.pdbx_seq_one_letter_code
_entity_poly.pdbx_strand_id
1 'polypeptide(L)'
;MSTPSTEEHWSDHAICRGADPDLFFPIGYSASILKEQERAAKRVCGNCPVTSECLTWALRVGEPDGIWGGTTPEERRRLRRNAEAPARRRLPVIMVRGDVPVGADAA
;
A
#
# COMPACT_ATOMS: atom_id res chain seq x y z
N MET A 1 -18.22 -37.21 18.00
CA MET A 1 -18.37 -35.78 18.39
C MET A 1 -17.01 -35.15 18.27
N SER A 2 -16.72 -34.52 17.13
CA SER A 2 -15.45 -33.82 16.90
C SER A 2 -15.53 -32.46 17.59
N THR A 3 -14.54 -32.15 18.42
CA THR A 3 -14.36 -30.84 19.06
C THR A 3 -14.31 -29.76 17.97
N PRO A 4 -15.07 -28.66 18.06
CA PRO A 4 -14.93 -27.57 17.10
C PRO A 4 -13.52 -27.01 17.27
N SER A 5 -12.72 -27.07 16.20
CA SER A 5 -11.44 -26.37 16.11
C SER A 5 -11.74 -24.88 16.12
N THR A 6 -11.82 -24.30 17.32
CA THR A 6 -11.69 -22.86 17.50
C THR A 6 -10.37 -22.44 16.83
N GLU A 7 -10.43 -21.37 16.04
CA GLU A 7 -9.33 -20.72 15.30
C GLU A 7 -9.18 -21.09 13.81
N GLU A 8 -10.25 -20.91 13.02
CA GLU A 8 -10.05 -20.56 11.60
C GLU A 8 -9.35 -19.19 11.55
N HIS A 9 -8.10 -19.16 11.12
CA HIS A 9 -7.33 -17.93 11.04
C HIS A 9 -7.58 -17.27 9.69
N TRP A 10 -7.63 -15.92 9.61
CA TRP A 10 -7.89 -15.22 8.35
C TRP A 10 -6.93 -15.65 7.22
N SER A 11 -5.70 -16.05 7.57
CA SER A 11 -4.74 -16.55 6.58
C SER A 11 -5.17 -17.85 5.90
N ASP A 12 -6.07 -18.63 6.49
CA ASP A 12 -6.55 -19.89 5.90
C ASP A 12 -7.41 -19.66 4.65
N HIS A 13 -8.02 -18.48 4.53
CA HIS A 13 -8.77 -18.06 3.35
C HIS A 13 -7.93 -17.27 2.33
N ALA A 14 -6.61 -17.20 2.51
CA ALA A 14 -5.73 -16.46 1.61
C ALA A 14 -5.45 -17.22 0.31
N ILE A 15 -5.83 -16.64 -0.83
CA ILE A 15 -5.61 -17.23 -2.16
C ILE A 15 -4.12 -17.47 -2.44
N CYS A 16 -3.24 -16.61 -1.94
CA CYS A 16 -1.79 -16.71 -2.17
C CYS A 16 -1.17 -18.00 -1.62
N ARG A 17 -1.84 -18.73 -0.72
CA ARG A 17 -1.36 -20.04 -0.21
C ARG A 17 -1.23 -21.11 -1.28
N GLY A 18 -1.99 -21.00 -2.37
CA GLY A 18 -1.91 -21.92 -3.51
C GLY A 18 -0.95 -21.44 -4.61
N ALA A 19 -0.29 -20.30 -4.43
CA ALA A 19 0.63 -19.72 -5.39
C ALA A 19 2.09 -19.89 -4.94
N ASP A 20 3.02 -19.67 -5.88
CA ASP A 20 4.45 -19.72 -5.61
C ASP A 20 4.87 -18.62 -4.61
N PRO A 21 5.51 -18.95 -3.48
CA PRO A 21 6.03 -17.97 -2.53
C PRO A 21 6.98 -16.94 -3.15
N ASP A 22 7.79 -17.35 -4.13
CA ASP A 22 8.78 -16.46 -4.79
C ASP A 22 8.11 -15.30 -5.53
N LEU A 23 6.83 -15.45 -5.88
CA LEU A 23 6.03 -14.38 -6.48
C LEU A 23 5.85 -13.20 -5.52
N PHE A 24 5.70 -13.50 -4.22
CA PHE A 24 5.43 -12.50 -3.19
C PHE A 24 6.71 -11.95 -2.56
N PHE A 25 7.84 -12.65 -2.74
CA PHE A 25 9.17 -12.23 -2.31
C PHE A 25 10.09 -12.09 -3.52
N PRO A 26 9.88 -11.05 -4.36
CA PRO A 26 10.60 -10.91 -5.62
C PRO A 26 12.10 -10.71 -5.37
N ILE A 27 12.89 -11.67 -5.84
CA ILE A 27 14.36 -11.62 -5.89
C ILE A 27 14.75 -11.62 -7.37
N GLY A 28 15.46 -10.60 -7.83
CA GLY A 28 15.76 -10.46 -9.25
C GLY A 28 16.88 -9.48 -9.56
N TYR A 29 17.58 -9.76 -10.66
CA TYR A 29 18.76 -9.00 -11.10
C TYR A 29 18.43 -7.75 -11.93
N SER A 30 17.17 -7.57 -12.33
CA SER A 30 16.72 -6.42 -13.14
C SER A 30 15.43 -5.83 -12.58
N ALA A 31 15.36 -4.50 -12.61
CA ALA A 31 14.18 -3.73 -12.18
C ALA A 31 12.91 -4.09 -12.97
N SER A 32 13.03 -4.46 -14.25
CA SER A 32 11.86 -4.85 -15.06
C SER A 32 11.24 -6.15 -14.59
N ILE A 33 12.07 -7.13 -14.20
CA ILE A 33 11.63 -8.44 -13.71
C ILE A 33 10.94 -8.28 -12.35
N LEU A 34 11.57 -7.53 -11.43
CA LEU A 34 10.98 -7.23 -10.12
C LEU A 34 9.61 -6.57 -10.27
N LYS A 35 9.49 -5.58 -11.16
CA LYS A 35 8.22 -4.88 -11.38
C LYS A 35 7.13 -5.77 -11.96
N GLU A 36 7.47 -6.73 -12.81
CA GLU A 36 6.47 -7.67 -13.33
C GLU A 36 6.03 -8.69 -12.27
N GLN A 37 6.96 -9.21 -11.48
CA GLN A 37 6.64 -10.06 -10.32
C GLN A 37 5.73 -9.31 -9.33
N GLU A 38 6.05 -8.04 -9.01
CA GLU A 38 5.21 -7.20 -8.17
C GLU A 38 3.79 -7.05 -8.71
N ARG A 39 3.64 -6.79 -10.01
CA ARG A 39 2.32 -6.70 -10.64
C ARG A 39 1.59 -8.03 -10.58
N ALA A 40 2.28 -9.14 -10.83
CA ALA A 40 1.70 -10.46 -10.80
C ALA A 40 1.19 -10.84 -9.39
N ALA A 41 1.99 -10.62 -8.34
CA ALA A 41 1.55 -10.79 -6.96
C ALA A 41 0.36 -9.89 -6.61
N LYS A 42 0.39 -8.61 -7.00
CA LYS A 42 -0.73 -7.68 -6.78
C LYS A 42 -2.02 -8.12 -7.44
N ARG A 43 -1.96 -8.75 -8.63
CA ARG A 43 -3.14 -9.35 -9.28
C ARG A 43 -3.73 -10.49 -8.44
N VAL A 44 -2.88 -11.32 -7.81
CA VAL A 44 -3.36 -12.37 -6.90
C VAL A 44 -4.02 -11.75 -5.67
N CYS A 45 -3.38 -10.75 -5.05
CA CYS A 45 -3.95 -10.05 -3.91
C CYS A 45 -5.29 -9.38 -4.24
N GLY A 46 -5.46 -8.80 -5.44
CA GLY A 46 -6.70 -8.13 -5.84
C GLY A 46 -7.95 -9.02 -5.85
N ASN A 47 -7.77 -10.34 -5.93
CA ASN A 47 -8.87 -11.31 -5.86
C ASN A 47 -9.00 -11.97 -4.48
N CYS A 48 -8.11 -11.66 -3.53
CA CYS A 48 -8.03 -12.33 -2.24
C CYS A 48 -9.05 -11.76 -1.25
N PRO A 49 -9.89 -12.59 -0.60
CA PRO A 49 -10.95 -12.11 0.30
C PRO A 49 -10.41 -11.50 1.59
N VAL A 50 -9.18 -11.84 1.99
CA VAL A 50 -8.57 -11.42 3.27
C VAL A 50 -7.51 -10.33 3.10
N THR A 51 -7.63 -9.52 2.04
CA THR A 51 -6.66 -8.48 1.69
C THR A 51 -6.54 -7.43 2.78
N SER A 52 -7.66 -7.03 3.39
CA SER A 52 -7.71 -6.06 4.48
C SER A 52 -6.99 -6.54 5.74
N GLU A 53 -7.26 -7.78 6.14
CA GLU A 53 -6.70 -8.42 7.33
C GLU A 53 -5.19 -8.64 7.13
N CYS A 54 -4.81 -9.12 5.95
CA CYS A 54 -3.42 -9.30 5.54
C CYS A 54 -2.63 -7.98 5.61
N LEU A 55 -3.18 -6.89 5.03
CA LEU A 55 -2.54 -5.57 5.09
C LEU A 55 -2.47 -5.05 6.53
N THR A 56 -3.56 -5.19 7.29
CA THR A 56 -3.62 -4.75 8.68
C THR A 56 -2.57 -5.44 9.54
N TRP A 57 -2.43 -6.75 9.38
CA TRP A 57 -1.40 -7.53 10.05
C TRP A 57 -0.01 -7.04 9.64
N ALA A 58 0.28 -6.95 8.35
CA ALA A 58 1.61 -6.54 7.86
C ALA A 58 2.01 -5.12 8.31
N LEU A 59 1.04 -4.19 8.41
CA LEU A 59 1.27 -2.86 8.96
C LEU A 59 1.54 -2.89 10.47
N ARG A 60 0.79 -3.71 11.22
CA ARG A 60 0.93 -3.85 12.68
C ARG A 60 2.25 -4.46 13.09
N VAL A 61 2.65 -5.57 12.46
CA VAL A 61 3.91 -6.26 12.79
C VAL A 61 5.12 -5.54 12.18
N GLY A 62 4.88 -4.67 11.19
CA GLY A 62 5.95 -3.90 10.55
C GLY A 62 6.78 -4.72 9.58
N GLU A 63 6.19 -5.75 8.96
CA GLU A 63 6.86 -6.68 8.06
C GLU A 63 7.69 -5.94 6.98
N PRO A 64 9.03 -6.09 6.98
CA PRO A 64 9.93 -5.31 6.12
C PRO A 64 9.88 -5.70 4.66
N ASP A 65 9.55 -6.95 4.33
CA ASP A 65 9.76 -7.50 2.98
C ASP A 65 8.49 -8.09 2.37
N GLY A 66 8.59 -8.43 1.08
CA GLY A 66 7.52 -9.07 0.32
C GLY A 66 6.24 -8.26 0.14
N ILE A 67 5.28 -8.88 -0.54
CA ILE A 67 4.00 -8.28 -0.92
C ILE A 67 2.90 -8.80 -0.01
N TRP A 68 2.30 -7.88 0.73
CA TRP A 68 1.26 -8.18 1.72
C TRP A 68 0.05 -7.31 1.47
N GLY A 69 -1.14 -7.92 1.43
CA GLY A 69 -2.40 -7.20 1.20
C GLY A 69 -2.38 -6.33 -0.06
N GLY A 70 -1.70 -6.77 -1.12
CA GLY A 70 -1.55 -6.02 -2.37
C GLY A 70 -0.58 -4.83 -2.32
N THR A 71 0.27 -4.74 -1.29
CA THR A 71 1.23 -3.63 -1.12
C THR A 71 2.68 -4.10 -1.06
N THR A 72 3.57 -3.34 -1.69
CA THR A 72 5.03 -3.53 -1.58
C THR A 72 5.57 -2.98 -0.25
N PRO A 73 6.80 -3.33 0.14
CA PRO A 73 7.46 -2.75 1.32
C PRO A 73 7.49 -1.21 1.29
N GLU A 74 7.75 -0.63 0.12
CA GLU A 74 7.80 0.83 -0.03
C GLU A 74 6.43 1.47 0.16
N GLU A 75 5.37 0.85 -0.38
CA GLU A 75 4.00 1.30 -0.20
C GLU A 75 3.58 1.21 1.27
N ARG A 76 3.90 0.11 1.97
CA ARG A 76 3.67 0.00 3.42
C ARG A 76 4.42 1.06 4.22
N ARG A 77 5.68 1.35 3.85
CA ARG A 77 6.44 2.46 4.46
C ARG A 77 5.76 3.81 4.23
N ARG A 78 5.20 4.06 3.04
CA ARG A 78 4.44 5.28 2.74
C ARG A 78 3.14 5.36 3.56
N LEU A 79 2.42 4.24 3.68
CA LEU A 79 1.19 4.16 4.48
C LEU A 79 1.45 4.48 5.96
N ARG A 80 2.49 3.89 6.58
CA ARG A 80 2.85 4.20 7.97
C ARG A 80 3.19 5.67 8.17
N ARG A 81 4.02 6.24 7.29
CA ARG A 81 4.35 7.67 7.36
C ARG A 81 3.12 8.57 7.22
N ASN A 82 2.16 8.21 6.37
CA ASN A 82 0.94 8.99 6.20
C ASN A 82 -0.01 8.86 7.40
N ALA A 83 -0.03 7.70 8.08
CA ALA A 83 -0.79 7.50 9.30
C ALA A 83 -0.19 8.28 10.49
N GLU A 84 1.14 8.40 10.54
CA GLU A 84 1.87 9.14 11.57
C GLU A 84 1.95 10.65 11.29
N ALA A 85 1.80 11.06 10.02
CA ALA A 85 1.85 12.47 9.66
C ALA A 85 0.74 13.24 10.38
N PRO A 86 1.07 14.38 11.04
CA PRO A 86 0.05 15.21 11.67
C PRO A 86 -0.98 15.58 10.61
N ALA A 87 -2.27 15.49 10.96
CA ALA A 87 -3.37 15.84 10.08
C ALA A 87 -3.03 17.19 9.42
N ARG A 88 -2.83 17.19 8.10
CA ARG A 88 -2.40 18.37 7.36
C ARG A 88 -3.41 19.47 7.65
N ARG A 89 -3.05 20.40 8.54
CA ARG A 89 -3.89 21.55 8.83
C ARG A 89 -3.97 22.35 7.53
N ARG A 90 -5.18 22.51 6.99
CA ARG A 90 -5.40 23.39 5.84
C ARG A 90 -4.92 24.78 6.25
N LEU A 91 -3.79 25.20 5.70
CA LEU A 91 -3.30 26.55 5.92
C LEU A 91 -4.25 27.52 5.20
N PRO A 92 -4.62 28.65 5.82
CA PRO A 92 -5.44 29.64 5.15
C PRO A 92 -4.68 30.19 3.94
N VAL A 93 -5.36 30.29 2.79
CA VAL A 93 -4.83 31.03 1.63
C VAL A 93 -4.91 32.50 1.96
N ILE A 94 -3.76 33.15 2.17
CA ILE A 94 -3.68 34.60 2.35
C ILE A 94 -3.62 35.23 0.96
N MET A 95 -4.69 35.90 0.54
CA MET A 95 -4.64 36.79 -0.62
C MET A 95 -3.90 38.07 -0.23
N VAL A 96 -2.71 38.28 -0.80
CA VAL A 96 -1.97 39.52 -0.64
C VAL A 96 -2.60 40.55 -1.57
N ARG A 97 -3.20 41.61 -1.01
CA ARG A 97 -3.62 42.78 -1.79
C ARG A 97 -2.37 43.46 -2.34
N GLY A 98 -2.06 43.29 -3.61
CA GLY A 98 -0.88 43.91 -4.22
C GLY A 98 -0.57 43.53 -5.67
N ASP A 99 -1.05 42.39 -6.16
CA ASP A 99 -0.83 42.00 -7.57
C ASP A 99 -1.84 42.71 -8.49
N VAL A 100 -1.74 44.04 -8.56
CA VAL A 100 -2.30 44.79 -9.68
C VAL A 100 -1.46 44.40 -10.90
N PRO A 101 -2.02 43.80 -11.96
CA PRO A 101 -1.30 43.70 -13.22
C PRO A 101 -1.01 45.13 -13.69
N VAL A 102 0.25 45.54 -13.59
CA VAL A 102 0.75 46.77 -14.18
C VAL A 102 0.71 46.59 -15.69
N GLY A 103 -0.30 47.20 -16.31
CA GLY A 103 -0.56 47.15 -17.74
C GLY A 103 -1.53 48.25 -18.19
N ALA A 104 -1.24 49.49 -17.79
CA ALA A 104 -1.46 50.68 -18.62
C ALA A 104 -0.21 50.78 -19.53
N ASP A 105 -0.22 51.14 -20.82
CA ASP A 105 -0.95 52.15 -21.57
C ASP A 105 -0.91 51.83 -23.09
N ALA A 106 -1.82 52.45 -23.84
CA ALA A 106 -1.55 53.34 -25.00
C ALA A 106 -2.39 53.08 -26.26
N ALA A 107 -3.13 54.15 -26.61
CA ALA A 107 -3.66 54.58 -27.92
C ALA A 107 -4.83 53.81 -28.55
#